data_AF-A0AAP3DHZ2-F1
#
_entry.id   AF-A0AAP3DHZ2-F1
#
_cell.length_a   1.000
_cell.length_b   1.000
_cell.length_c   1.000
_cell.angle_alpha   90.00
_cell.angle_beta   90.00
_cell.angle_gamma   90.00
#
_symmetry.space_group_name_H-M   'P 1'
#
loop_
_entity.id
_entity.type
_entity.pdbx_description
1 polymer ?
#
loop_
_entity_poly.entity_id
_entity_poly.type
_entity_poly.pdbx_seq_one_letter_code
_entity_poly.pdbx_strand_id
1 'polypeptide(L)'
;MKDYDKALLITKEYAKYEGYQQISKLNELLFSIEMGHVEYIDNFASLATDIEIFMLLPVAVETYLQKKDIESIQKLISTFEEQIKKIACQTSIPTKRHKLKLYQALASYYFIIEDSNKGFEYIFEALELAIMFKNVERVRSIILKYYEYDYLATPEQKEKFVEVMTERDGDLHEARNNFLTSDSFLVRLYRNEF
;
A
#
# COMPACT_ATOMS: atom_id res chain seq x y z
N MET A 1 -0.38 15.45 10.60
CA MET A 1 0.54 16.07 9.63
C MET A 1 1.88 15.35 9.76
N LYS A 2 2.48 14.90 8.66
CA LYS A 2 3.79 14.23 8.71
C LYS A 2 4.87 15.27 9.05
N ASP A 3 5.78 14.94 9.96
CA ASP A 3 6.89 15.80 10.39
C ASP A 3 8.14 15.47 9.57
N TYR A 4 8.20 16.01 8.36
CA TYR A 4 9.31 15.75 7.44
C TYR A 4 10.63 16.37 7.91
N ASP A 5 10.58 17.50 8.63
CA ASP A 5 11.79 18.16 9.16
C ASP A 5 12.49 17.24 10.17
N LYS A 6 11.72 16.64 11.08
CA LYS A 6 12.25 15.64 12.02
C LYS A 6 12.75 14.39 11.29
N ALA A 7 12.03 13.91 10.29
CA ALA A 7 12.43 12.73 9.52
C ALA A 7 13.76 12.95 8.76
N LEU A 8 13.94 14.11 8.14
CA LEU A 8 15.18 14.50 7.47
C LEU A 8 16.32 14.70 8.47
N LEU A 9 16.07 15.30 9.63
CA LEU A 9 17.07 15.44 10.69
C LEU A 9 17.59 14.07 11.15
N ILE A 10 16.68 13.14 11.48
CA ILE A 10 17.04 11.77 11.87
C ILE A 10 17.83 11.07 10.76
N THR A 11 17.42 11.29 9.50
CA THR A 11 18.07 10.71 8.32
C THR A 11 19.52 11.15 8.17
N LYS A 12 19.81 12.42 8.43
CA LYS A 12 21.17 12.96 8.43
C LYS A 12 22.00 12.47 9.61
N GLU A 13 21.38 12.27 10.77
CA GLU A 13 22.08 11.77 11.95
C GLU A 13 22.57 10.34 11.75
N TYR A 14 21.72 9.42 11.28
CA TYR A 14 22.17 8.04 11.10
C TYR A 14 23.08 7.84 9.88
N ALA A 15 23.12 8.79 8.93
CA ALA A 15 24.07 8.77 7.80
C ALA A 15 25.55 8.75 8.23
N LYS A 16 25.84 9.23 9.45
CA LYS A 16 27.18 9.31 10.02
C LYS A 16 27.75 7.93 10.39
N TYR A 17 26.89 6.92 10.54
CA TYR A 17 27.32 5.56 10.88
C TYR A 17 27.68 4.76 9.62
N GLU A 18 28.73 3.96 9.73
CA GLU A 18 29.18 3.08 8.66
C GLU A 18 28.07 2.11 8.21
N GLY A 19 27.87 1.98 6.91
CA GLY A 19 26.86 1.10 6.31
C GLY A 19 25.48 1.73 6.13
N TYR A 20 25.23 2.94 6.66
CA TYR A 20 23.93 3.59 6.59
C TYR A 20 23.83 4.73 5.55
N GLN A 21 24.93 5.07 4.87
CA GLN A 21 24.98 6.20 3.95
C GLN A 21 23.99 6.06 2.78
N GLN A 22 23.92 4.87 2.16
CA GLN A 22 23.03 4.62 1.03
C GLN A 22 21.55 4.63 1.45
N ILE A 23 21.23 3.96 2.56
CA ILE A 23 19.86 3.93 3.10
C ILE A 23 19.42 5.34 3.49
N SER A 24 20.31 6.13 4.09
CA SER A 24 20.04 7.54 4.39
C SER A 24 19.70 8.31 3.12
N LYS A 25 20.52 8.16 2.08
CA LYS A 25 20.30 8.87 0.81
C LYS A 25 18.97 8.49 0.15
N LEU A 26 18.64 7.20 0.14
CA LEU A 26 17.36 6.73 -0.40
C LEU A 26 16.19 7.28 0.41
N ASN A 27 16.27 7.29 1.74
CA ASN A 27 15.20 7.85 2.58
C ASN A 27 15.03 9.37 2.38
N GLU A 28 16.10 10.15 2.22
CA GLU A 28 16.00 11.57 1.88
C GLU A 28 15.27 11.79 0.56
N LEU A 29 15.60 11.00 -0.47
CA LEU A 29 14.95 11.06 -1.77
C LEU A 29 13.48 10.66 -1.66
N LEU A 30 13.17 9.59 -0.92
CA LEU A 30 11.78 9.13 -0.70
C LEU A 30 10.93 10.21 -0.02
N PHE A 31 11.45 10.85 1.04
CA PHE A 31 10.74 11.96 1.70
C PHE A 31 10.56 13.15 0.78
N SER A 32 11.55 13.46 -0.07
CA SER A 32 11.41 14.52 -1.06
C SER A 32 10.28 14.22 -2.04
N ILE A 33 10.16 12.97 -2.50
CA ILE A 33 9.07 12.53 -3.37
C ILE A 33 7.72 12.57 -2.63
N GLU A 34 7.65 12.15 -1.36
CA GLU A 34 6.44 12.26 -0.53
C GLU A 34 6.01 13.73 -0.30
N MET A 35 6.95 14.68 -0.34
CA MET A 35 6.68 16.11 -0.27
C MET A 35 6.26 16.72 -1.63
N GLY A 36 6.25 15.92 -2.70
CA GLY A 36 5.83 16.37 -4.02
C GLY A 36 6.97 16.57 -5.02
N HIS A 37 8.22 16.31 -4.67
CA HIS A 37 9.35 16.47 -5.59
C HIS A 37 9.55 15.22 -6.47
N VAL A 38 8.73 15.10 -7.51
CA VAL A 38 8.70 13.97 -8.45
C VAL A 38 9.97 13.87 -9.30
N GLU A 39 10.70 14.97 -9.46
CA GLU A 39 12.00 15.03 -10.14
C GLU A 39 13.07 14.12 -9.51
N TYR A 40 12.88 13.69 -8.27
CA TYR A 40 13.79 12.77 -7.59
C TYR A 40 13.48 11.28 -7.79
N ILE A 41 12.39 10.93 -8.47
CA ILE A 41 11.98 9.53 -8.70
C ILE A 41 13.06 8.77 -9.49
N ASP A 42 13.54 9.32 -10.60
CA ASP A 42 14.56 8.69 -11.44
C ASP A 42 15.90 8.54 -10.69
N ASN A 43 16.26 9.55 -9.88
CA ASN A 43 17.46 9.52 -9.06
C ASN A 43 17.37 8.40 -8.00
N PHE A 44 16.23 8.31 -7.29
CA PHE A 44 15.98 7.20 -6.36
C PHE A 44 16.12 5.86 -7.07
N ALA A 45 15.43 5.70 -8.21
CA ALA A 45 15.41 4.44 -8.94
C ALA A 45 16.81 3.99 -9.39
N SER A 46 17.67 4.93 -9.81
CA SER A 46 19.05 4.62 -10.22
C SER A 46 19.96 4.12 -9.10
N LEU A 47 19.60 4.39 -7.83
CA LEU A 47 20.37 4.01 -6.64
C LEU A 47 19.77 2.83 -5.88
N ALA A 48 18.56 2.41 -6.27
CA ALA A 48 17.74 1.42 -5.57
C ALA A 48 17.96 0.00 -6.10
N THR A 49 17.88 -0.98 -5.22
CA THR A 49 17.62 -2.38 -5.59
C THR A 49 16.12 -2.61 -5.76
N ASP A 50 15.74 -3.81 -6.23
CA ASP A 50 14.32 -4.20 -6.35
C ASP A 50 13.53 -3.96 -5.05
N ILE A 51 14.13 -4.19 -3.87
CA ILE A 51 13.45 -4.00 -2.58
C ILE A 51 13.15 -2.52 -2.33
N GLU A 52 14.10 -1.61 -2.62
CA GLU A 52 13.84 -0.18 -2.44
C GLU A 52 12.89 0.36 -3.50
N ILE A 53 12.86 -0.22 -4.70
CA ILE A 53 11.82 0.10 -5.71
C ILE A 53 10.42 -0.22 -5.16
N PHE A 54 10.25 -1.31 -4.41
CA PHE A 54 8.95 -1.61 -3.76
C PHE A 54 8.53 -0.54 -2.75
N MET A 55 9.49 0.17 -2.15
CA MET A 55 9.20 1.31 -1.27
C MET A 55 8.85 2.56 -2.07
N LEU A 56 9.54 2.81 -3.18
CA LEU A 56 9.32 3.94 -4.07
C LEU A 56 7.93 3.91 -4.72
N LEU A 57 7.54 2.77 -5.31
CA LEU A 57 6.34 2.67 -6.14
C LEU A 57 5.06 3.23 -5.51
N PRO A 58 4.66 2.83 -4.28
CA PRO A 58 3.45 3.41 -3.67
C PRO A 58 3.55 4.92 -3.49
N VAL A 59 4.71 5.42 -3.05
CA VAL A 59 4.95 6.85 -2.82
C VAL A 59 4.87 7.62 -4.13
N ALA A 60 5.53 7.13 -5.18
CA ALA A 60 5.53 7.78 -6.48
C ALA A 60 4.12 7.83 -7.09
N VAL A 61 3.36 6.72 -7.03
CA VAL A 61 1.97 6.68 -7.52
C VAL A 61 1.10 7.66 -6.73
N GLU A 62 1.16 7.65 -5.39
CA GLU A 62 0.39 8.58 -4.55
C GLU A 62 0.73 10.05 -4.83
N THR A 63 2.02 10.38 -4.98
CA THR A 63 2.46 11.74 -5.29
C THR A 63 1.95 12.21 -6.66
N TYR A 64 2.02 11.35 -7.69
CA TYR A 64 1.47 11.70 -9.00
C TYR A 64 -0.07 11.81 -8.98
N LEU A 65 -0.76 10.97 -8.21
CA LEU A 65 -2.22 11.07 -8.01
C LEU A 65 -2.61 12.42 -7.39
N GLN A 66 -1.88 12.87 -6.36
CA GLN A 66 -2.11 14.18 -5.75
C GLN A 66 -1.90 15.34 -6.72
N LYS A 67 -0.96 15.19 -7.66
CA LYS A 67 -0.71 16.13 -8.75
C LYS A 67 -1.65 15.99 -9.94
N LYS A 68 -2.51 14.96 -9.96
CA LYS A 68 -3.38 14.59 -11.09
C LYS A 68 -2.60 14.30 -12.38
N ASP A 69 -1.37 13.81 -12.26
CA ASP A 69 -0.50 13.49 -13.39
C ASP A 69 -0.62 11.99 -13.76
N ILE A 70 -1.68 11.67 -14.49
CA ILE A 70 -2.05 10.30 -14.85
C ILE A 70 -1.07 9.69 -15.85
N GLU A 71 -0.54 10.50 -16.78
CA GLU A 71 0.43 10.06 -17.79
C GLU A 71 1.73 9.57 -17.14
N SER A 72 2.23 10.30 -16.14
CA SER A 72 3.42 9.89 -15.39
C SER A 72 3.19 8.61 -14.58
N ILE A 73 1.99 8.37 -14.05
CA ILE A 73 1.65 7.10 -13.40
C ILE A 73 1.69 5.96 -14.40
N GLN A 74 1.09 6.13 -15.58
CA GLN A 74 1.10 5.11 -16.62
C GLN A 74 2.54 4.77 -17.04
N LYS A 75 3.38 5.79 -17.27
CA LYS A 75 4.80 5.60 -17.58
C LYS A 75 5.53 4.87 -16.44
N LEU A 76 5.26 5.22 -15.18
CA LEU A 76 5.87 4.59 -14.01
C LEU A 76 5.50 3.10 -13.94
N ILE A 77 4.21 2.76 -14.08
CA ILE A 77 3.73 1.38 -14.07
C ILE A 77 4.38 0.58 -15.21
N SER A 78 4.46 1.13 -16.42
CA SER A 78 5.13 0.46 -17.54
C SER A 78 6.64 0.28 -17.31
N THR A 79 7.31 1.28 -16.71
CA THR A 79 8.74 1.22 -16.44
C THR A 79 9.10 0.14 -15.41
N PHE A 80 8.23 -0.05 -14.41
CA PHE A 80 8.46 -0.98 -13.30
C PHE A 80 7.55 -2.20 -13.32
N GLU A 81 7.04 -2.59 -14.49
CA GLU A 81 6.08 -3.69 -14.63
C GLU A 81 6.63 -5.00 -14.05
N GLU A 82 7.91 -5.30 -14.29
CA GLU A 82 8.56 -6.49 -13.75
C GLU A 82 8.64 -6.48 -12.23
N GLN A 83 8.96 -5.33 -11.63
CA GLN A 83 9.02 -5.16 -10.18
C GLN A 83 7.62 -5.26 -9.55
N ILE A 84 6.59 -4.72 -10.21
CA ILE A 84 5.18 -4.88 -9.78
C ILE A 84 4.75 -6.35 -9.86
N LYS A 85 5.20 -7.12 -10.85
CA LYS A 85 4.95 -8.57 -10.90
C LYS A 85 5.72 -9.30 -9.80
N LYS A 86 6.99 -8.95 -9.57
CA LYS A 86 7.83 -9.55 -8.51
C LYS A 86 7.23 -9.33 -7.12
N ILE A 87 6.78 -8.13 -6.80
CA ILE A 87 6.21 -7.83 -5.47
C ILE A 87 4.91 -8.63 -5.22
N ALA A 88 4.14 -8.92 -6.27
CA ALA A 88 2.92 -9.72 -6.19
C ALA A 88 3.20 -11.17 -5.75
N CYS A 89 4.32 -11.75 -6.19
CA CYS A 89 4.72 -13.13 -5.87
C CYS A 89 5.45 -13.28 -4.53
N GLN A 90 5.91 -12.18 -3.93
CA GLN A 90 6.69 -12.24 -2.70
C GLN A 90 5.79 -12.38 -1.46
N THR A 91 6.16 -13.32 -0.58
CA THR A 91 5.35 -13.68 0.60
C THR A 91 5.89 -13.11 1.92
N SER A 92 7.07 -12.47 1.89
CA SER A 92 7.70 -11.91 3.09
C SER A 92 6.82 -10.83 3.73
N ILE A 93 6.82 -10.78 5.07
CA ILE A 93 6.04 -9.79 5.83
C ILE A 93 6.41 -8.33 5.44
N PRO A 94 7.70 -7.94 5.32
CA PRO A 94 8.06 -6.61 4.86
C PRO A 94 7.52 -6.32 3.46
N THR A 95 7.65 -7.26 2.53
CA THR A 95 7.15 -7.06 1.17
C THR A 95 5.63 -6.92 1.13
N LYS A 96 4.89 -7.72 1.91
CA LYS A 96 3.43 -7.61 2.02
C LYS A 96 2.98 -6.22 2.49
N ARG A 97 3.74 -5.55 3.36
CA ARG A 97 3.45 -4.16 3.77
C ARG A 97 3.59 -3.17 2.61
N HIS A 98 4.62 -3.33 1.79
CA HIS A 98 4.82 -2.52 0.58
C HIS A 98 3.78 -2.84 -0.49
N LYS A 99 3.45 -4.13 -0.70
CA LYS A 99 2.37 -4.60 -1.57
C LYS A 99 1.05 -3.95 -1.19
N LEU A 100 0.70 -3.97 0.09
CA LEU A 100 -0.51 -3.30 0.59
C LEU A 100 -0.53 -1.80 0.21
N LYS A 101 0.58 -1.07 0.43
CA LYS A 101 0.72 0.35 0.02
C LYS A 101 0.50 0.54 -1.47
N LEU A 102 1.22 -0.24 -2.26
CA LEU A 102 1.18 -0.15 -3.70
C LEU A 102 -0.23 -0.42 -4.25
N TYR A 103 -0.89 -1.47 -3.75
CA TYR A 103 -2.18 -1.90 -4.27
C TYR A 103 -3.28 -0.90 -3.95
N GLN A 104 -3.26 -0.28 -2.77
CA GLN A 104 -4.19 0.81 -2.47
C GLN A 104 -4.00 2.02 -3.41
N ALA A 105 -2.75 2.37 -3.71
CA ALA A 105 -2.43 3.45 -4.64
C ALA A 105 -2.83 3.11 -6.09
N LEU A 106 -2.54 1.89 -6.55
CA LEU A 106 -2.93 1.40 -7.87
C LEU A 106 -4.44 1.31 -8.03
N ALA A 107 -5.17 0.81 -7.03
CA ALA A 107 -6.63 0.79 -7.05
C ALA A 107 -7.20 2.20 -7.29
N SER A 108 -6.66 3.20 -6.58
CA SER A 108 -7.07 4.60 -6.75
C SER A 108 -6.80 5.11 -8.16
N TYR A 109 -5.64 4.78 -8.74
CA TYR A 109 -5.32 5.11 -10.13
C TYR A 109 -6.28 4.45 -11.13
N TYR A 110 -6.52 3.15 -11.00
CA TYR A 110 -7.38 2.42 -11.94
C TYR A 110 -8.84 2.86 -11.87
N PHE A 111 -9.33 3.20 -10.68
CA PHE A 111 -10.65 3.83 -10.54
C PHE A 111 -10.74 5.19 -11.24
N ILE A 112 -9.68 6.02 -11.20
CA ILE A 112 -9.65 7.33 -11.86
C ILE A 112 -9.64 7.21 -13.38
N ILE A 113 -8.94 6.22 -13.93
CA ILE A 113 -8.92 5.97 -15.39
C ILE A 113 -10.08 5.09 -15.87
N GLU A 114 -11.10 4.89 -15.02
CA GLU A 114 -12.33 4.14 -15.30
C GLU A 114 -12.11 2.65 -15.63
N ASP A 115 -10.96 2.07 -15.27
CA ASP A 115 -10.72 0.62 -15.32
C ASP A 115 -11.15 0.00 -13.97
N SER A 116 -12.47 -0.06 -13.76
CA SER A 116 -13.07 -0.51 -12.50
C SER A 116 -12.68 -1.94 -12.14
N ASN A 117 -12.53 -2.82 -13.13
CA ASN A 117 -12.15 -4.22 -12.90
C ASN A 117 -10.79 -4.32 -12.20
N LYS A 118 -9.77 -3.62 -12.70
CA LYS A 118 -8.46 -3.58 -12.02
C LYS A 118 -8.54 -2.81 -10.71
N GLY A 119 -9.33 -1.74 -10.65
CA GLY A 119 -9.59 -1.00 -9.42
C GLY A 119 -10.04 -1.92 -8.29
N PHE A 120 -11.05 -2.77 -8.57
CA PHE A 120 -11.57 -3.74 -7.62
C PHE A 120 -10.60 -4.90 -7.34
N GLU A 121 -9.87 -5.39 -8.33
CA GLU A 121 -8.82 -6.40 -8.13
C GLU A 121 -7.80 -5.94 -7.07
N TYR A 122 -7.24 -4.74 -7.24
CA TYR A 122 -6.26 -4.19 -6.31
C TYR A 122 -6.86 -3.80 -4.96
N ILE A 123 -8.09 -3.25 -4.92
CA ILE A 123 -8.71 -2.81 -3.66
C ILE A 123 -9.01 -3.99 -2.73
N PHE A 124 -9.42 -5.15 -3.28
CA PHE A 124 -9.69 -6.34 -2.48
C PHE A 124 -8.42 -6.98 -1.95
N GLU A 125 -7.38 -7.14 -2.78
CA GLU A 125 -6.09 -7.63 -2.28
C GLU A 125 -5.49 -6.68 -1.23
N ALA A 126 -5.68 -5.36 -1.38
CA ALA A 126 -5.29 -4.41 -0.34
C ALA A 126 -6.14 -4.59 0.94
N LEU A 127 -7.44 -4.84 0.83
CA LEU A 127 -8.31 -5.05 1.98
C LEU A 127 -7.90 -6.30 2.78
N GLU A 128 -7.68 -7.43 2.10
CA GLU A 128 -7.20 -8.69 2.69
C GLU A 128 -5.87 -8.50 3.42
N LEU A 129 -4.91 -7.80 2.80
CA LEU A 129 -3.63 -7.49 3.44
C LEU A 129 -3.80 -6.56 4.65
N ALA A 130 -4.69 -5.57 4.60
CA ALA A 130 -4.93 -4.66 5.71
C ALA A 130 -5.56 -5.37 6.92
N ILE A 131 -6.49 -6.30 6.66
CA ILE A 131 -7.09 -7.19 7.66
C ILE A 131 -6.03 -8.12 8.26
N MET A 132 -5.20 -8.76 7.42
CA MET A 132 -4.08 -9.60 7.86
C MET A 132 -3.14 -8.84 8.81
N PHE A 133 -2.84 -7.57 8.52
CA PHE A 133 -2.00 -6.73 9.38
C PHE A 133 -2.73 -6.12 10.58
N LYS A 134 -4.04 -6.35 10.73
CA LYS A 134 -4.89 -5.72 11.75
C LYS A 134 -4.76 -4.19 11.74
N ASN A 135 -4.58 -3.60 10.55
CA ASN A 135 -4.38 -2.17 10.38
C ASN A 135 -5.72 -1.46 10.18
N VAL A 136 -6.39 -1.15 11.29
CA VAL A 136 -7.76 -0.60 11.33
C VAL A 136 -7.90 0.69 10.51
N GLU A 137 -6.97 1.63 10.66
CA GLU A 137 -6.98 2.89 9.90
C GLU A 137 -6.94 2.65 8.40
N ARG A 138 -6.12 1.69 7.97
CA ARG A 138 -5.99 1.33 6.56
C ARG A 138 -7.22 0.61 6.04
N VAL A 139 -7.76 -0.32 6.82
CA VAL A 139 -9.02 -0.99 6.47
C VAL A 139 -10.14 0.03 6.28
N ARG A 140 -10.28 0.99 7.21
CA ARG A 140 -11.26 2.07 7.09
C ARG A 140 -11.05 2.88 5.81
N SER A 141 -9.82 3.26 5.51
CA SER A 141 -9.49 4.01 4.29
C SER A 141 -9.83 3.24 3.01
N ILE A 142 -9.55 1.94 2.98
CA ILE A 142 -9.85 1.07 1.83
C ILE A 142 -11.36 0.87 1.66
N ILE A 143 -12.11 0.68 2.75
CA ILE A 143 -13.57 0.56 2.73
C ILE A 143 -14.22 1.84 2.22
N LEU A 144 -13.77 3.01 2.70
CA LEU A 144 -14.26 4.29 2.19
C LEU A 144 -14.02 4.41 0.68
N LYS A 145 -12.83 3.99 0.23
CA LYS A 145 -12.49 3.99 -1.20
C LYS A 145 -13.37 3.05 -2.01
N TYR A 146 -13.66 1.85 -1.49
CA TYR A 146 -14.60 0.92 -2.12
C TYR A 146 -15.98 1.57 -2.28
N TYR A 147 -16.54 2.17 -1.23
CA TYR A 147 -17.86 2.80 -1.29
C TYR A 147 -17.93 4.02 -2.21
N GLU A 148 -16.83 4.76 -2.39
CA GLU A 148 -16.75 5.82 -3.42
C GLU A 148 -17.05 5.27 -4.82
N TYR A 149 -16.72 4.01 -5.09
CA TYR A 149 -16.84 3.37 -6.42
C TYR A 149 -17.81 2.18 -6.47
N ASP A 150 -18.57 1.88 -5.41
CA ASP A 150 -19.50 0.73 -5.35
C ASP A 150 -20.56 0.72 -6.48
N TYR A 151 -20.88 1.89 -7.02
CA TYR A 151 -21.79 2.02 -8.17
C TYR A 151 -21.25 1.40 -9.46
N LEU A 152 -19.93 1.17 -9.55
CA LEU A 152 -19.25 0.49 -10.66
C LEU A 152 -19.05 -1.01 -10.39
N ALA A 153 -19.33 -1.49 -9.18
CA ALA A 153 -19.06 -2.87 -8.79
C ALA A 153 -20.07 -3.84 -9.41
N THR A 154 -19.58 -4.97 -9.95
CA THR A 154 -20.44 -6.08 -10.38
C THR A 154 -21.04 -6.80 -9.16
N PRO A 155 -22.12 -7.59 -9.34
CA PRO A 155 -22.68 -8.41 -8.26
C PRO A 155 -21.62 -9.32 -7.60
N GLU A 156 -20.73 -9.92 -8.38
CA GLU A 156 -19.65 -10.79 -7.89
C GLU A 156 -18.63 -10.02 -7.06
N GLN A 157 -18.31 -8.77 -7.44
CA GLN A 157 -17.40 -7.91 -6.66
C GLN A 157 -18.04 -7.46 -5.34
N LYS A 158 -19.36 -7.20 -5.34
CA LYS A 158 -20.12 -6.89 -4.11
C LYS A 158 -20.15 -8.09 -3.17
N GLU A 159 -20.37 -9.28 -3.71
CA GLU A 159 -20.31 -10.53 -2.94
C GLU A 159 -18.91 -10.75 -2.36
N LYS A 160 -17.86 -10.60 -3.16
CA LYS A 160 -16.46 -10.69 -2.69
C LYS A 160 -16.16 -9.69 -1.58
N PHE A 161 -16.65 -8.45 -1.68
CA PHE A 161 -16.48 -7.47 -0.60
C PHE A 161 -17.11 -7.94 0.70
N VAL A 162 -18.34 -8.47 0.65
CA VAL A 162 -19.02 -9.02 1.82
C VAL A 162 -18.26 -10.23 2.36
N GLU A 163 -17.79 -11.13 1.50
CA GLU A 163 -16.98 -12.30 1.88
C GLU A 163 -15.72 -11.87 2.65
N VAL A 164 -14.89 -10.99 2.08
CA VAL A 164 -13.66 -10.51 2.73
C VAL A 164 -13.94 -9.82 4.08
N MET A 165 -15.05 -9.08 4.18
CA MET A 165 -15.42 -8.39 5.43
C MET A 165 -16.02 -9.32 6.49
N THR A 166 -16.59 -10.45 6.08
CA THR A 166 -17.25 -11.42 6.97
C THR A 166 -16.43 -12.67 7.23
N GLU A 167 -15.38 -12.90 6.44
CA GLU A 167 -14.40 -13.95 6.65
C GLU A 167 -13.89 -13.85 8.10
N ARG A 168 -14.08 -14.95 8.81
CA ARG A 168 -13.55 -15.13 10.17
C ARG A 168 -12.03 -15.23 10.04
N ASP A 169 -11.29 -14.78 11.05
CA ASP A 169 -9.81 -14.89 11.19
C ASP A 169 -9.32 -16.38 11.17
N GLY A 170 -9.74 -17.19 10.21
CA GLY A 170 -9.95 -18.63 10.37
C GLY A 170 -9.41 -19.52 9.26
N ASP A 171 -8.52 -19.03 8.39
CA ASP A 171 -7.74 -19.91 7.51
C ASP A 171 -6.34 -19.39 7.11
N LEU A 172 -5.78 -18.44 7.88
CA LEU A 172 -4.36 -18.11 7.81
C LEU A 172 -3.60 -18.81 8.94
N HIS A 173 -3.41 -20.13 8.80
CA HIS A 173 -2.44 -20.97 9.53
C HIS A 173 -1.90 -20.47 10.88
N GLU A 174 -2.75 -20.38 11.91
CA GLU A 174 -2.30 -20.49 13.30
C GLU A 174 -3.07 -21.62 13.99
N ALA A 175 -2.46 -22.80 13.97
CA ALA A 175 -2.83 -23.85 14.86
C ALA A 175 -2.55 -23.42 16.32
N ARG A 176 -3.61 -23.53 17.12
CA ARG A 176 -3.66 -23.72 18.58
C ARG A 176 -3.75 -22.48 19.48
N ASN A 177 -4.84 -22.57 20.25
CA ASN A 177 -5.10 -22.01 21.58
C ASN A 177 -5.54 -20.55 21.63
N ASN A 178 -6.83 -20.31 21.37
CA ASN A 178 -7.69 -19.57 22.30
C ASN A 178 -9.18 -19.75 21.92
N PHE A 179 -9.83 -20.73 22.56
CA PHE A 179 -11.27 -20.85 22.60
C PHE A 179 -11.81 -19.74 23.53
N LEU A 180 -12.08 -18.53 23.02
CA LEU A 180 -13.07 -17.60 23.63
C LEU A 180 -13.43 -16.30 22.86
N THR A 181 -12.91 -15.99 21.67
CA THR A 181 -13.41 -14.83 20.89
C THR A 181 -13.44 -15.10 19.38
N SER A 182 -14.43 -15.86 18.94
CA SER A 182 -14.71 -16.16 17.52
C SER A 182 -15.56 -15.08 16.84
N ASP A 183 -15.11 -13.82 16.88
CA ASP A 183 -15.85 -12.69 16.33
C ASP A 183 -15.33 -12.29 14.94
N SER A 184 -16.23 -12.00 13.99
CA SER A 184 -15.88 -11.48 12.66
C SER A 184 -15.07 -10.18 12.75
N PHE A 185 -14.25 -9.88 11.74
CA PHE A 185 -13.48 -8.62 11.70
C PHE A 185 -14.39 -7.40 11.89
N LEU A 186 -15.58 -7.39 11.27
CA LEU A 186 -16.60 -6.36 11.45
C LEU A 186 -16.98 -6.15 12.91
N VAL A 187 -17.23 -7.23 13.66
CA VAL A 187 -17.60 -7.14 15.08
C VAL A 187 -16.49 -6.49 15.91
N ARG A 188 -15.22 -6.80 15.60
CA ARG A 188 -14.06 -6.18 16.27
C ARG A 188 -13.89 -4.71 15.89
N LEU A 189 -14.09 -4.38 14.61
CA LEU A 189 -14.06 -3.00 14.11
C LEU A 189 -15.09 -2.12 14.84
N TYR A 190 -16.31 -2.61 15.04
CA TYR A 190 -17.37 -1.88 15.74
C TYR A 190 -17.16 -1.79 17.26
N ARG A 191 -16.39 -2.69 17.87
CA ARG A 191 -16.14 -2.71 19.32
C ARG A 191 -15.01 -1.77 19.78
N ASN A 192 -14.28 -1.12 18.86
CA ASN A 192 -13.13 -0.27 19.18
C ASN A 192 -12.07 -0.94 20.11
N GLU A 193 -11.96 -2.27 20.09
CA GLU A 193 -10.94 -3.00 20.85
C GLU A 193 -9.68 -3.19 19.99
N PHE A 194 -8.89 -2.13 19.85
CA PHE A 194 -7.54 -2.17 19.28
C PHE A 194 -6.59 -1.23 20.02
#